data_AF-A0A197KEL2-F1
#
_entry.id   AF-A0A197KEL2-F1
#
_cell.length_a   1.000
_cell.length_b   1.000
_cell.length_c   1.000
_cell.angle_alpha   90.00
_cell.angle_beta   90.00
_cell.angle_gamma   90.00
#
_symmetry.space_group_name_H-M   'P 1'
#
loop_
_entity.id
_entity.type
_entity.pdbx_description
1 polymer ?
#
loop_
_entity_poly.entity_id
_entity_poly.type
_entity_poly.pdbx_seq_one_letter_code
_entity_poly.pdbx_strand_id
1 'polypeptide(L)'
;MSPAPAPSASQLPMAKDFSKFLSLEGATRKKSPLKSLIPLMYGDMLSLGGGLPHPSTFPFHSLSAQITGMRPAAGETHQQKTKTGSSDLVTVPLAPHPDKVESLTASLQYGIGTGIKSLRDFCREHVRSMHQPQYQDWDVILSAGNTDAFSKVIGLLCNRGDKIFVEEWTYPTALETLDPLGVGHIAVEMDGEGMTATGLRRLLDNWGSTPEQANEAKPRVVYLIPTGQNPTGTTMSVKRRMDILSVAQDHDLILIEDDPYYYLQFHAEGGSWMPSLLSMDTDGRVIRLDTFSKTLAPGCRVGYMSMNTRFCDIMQYHNEVTIQQPSGFAQAILAEMLVSHWGQEGYTRYLTENVRTEYLKRSQHLQTALKSHLNPKQASFIEPSAGMFIWIKIHLDQHPRYKTVKDSALMLELFQKCIENKVLMVPGWQFSCKPKPQDDANYLRATFAYASFEQMDEASARFGRTVGQFFSA
;
A
#
# COMPACT_ATOMS: atom_id res chain seq x y z
N MET A 1 -0.44 21.27 -28.12
CA MET A 1 -1.41 21.99 -27.27
C MET A 1 -0.88 21.92 -25.86
N SER A 2 -0.47 23.05 -25.27
CA SER A 2 -0.05 23.07 -23.87
C SER A 2 -1.25 22.67 -22.99
N PRO A 3 -1.08 21.81 -21.98
CA PRO A 3 -2.17 21.46 -21.07
C PRO A 3 -2.68 22.73 -20.37
N ALA A 4 -3.99 22.84 -20.23
CA ALA A 4 -4.60 23.92 -19.47
C ALA A 4 -4.06 23.90 -18.02
N PRO A 5 -3.84 25.06 -17.39
CA PRO A 5 -3.41 25.11 -15.99
C PRO A 5 -4.43 24.39 -15.11
N ALA A 6 -3.95 23.58 -14.17
CA ALA A 6 -4.80 22.90 -13.20
C ALA A 6 -5.64 23.94 -12.44
N PRO A 7 -6.94 23.70 -12.20
CA PRO A 7 -7.79 24.61 -11.45
C PRO A 7 -7.20 24.86 -10.05
N SER A 8 -7.28 26.09 -9.55
CA SER A 8 -6.88 26.40 -8.17
C SER A 8 -7.77 25.60 -7.20
N ALA A 9 -7.20 25.09 -6.11
CA ALA A 9 -7.92 24.22 -5.16
C ALA A 9 -9.29 24.77 -4.67
N SER A 10 -9.49 26.10 -4.65
CA SER A 10 -10.75 26.76 -4.29
C SER A 10 -11.87 26.65 -5.34
N GLN A 11 -11.63 26.01 -6.49
CA GLN A 11 -12.60 25.81 -7.57
C GLN A 11 -13.04 24.34 -7.70
N LEU A 12 -12.44 23.42 -6.93
CA LEU A 12 -12.81 22.01 -6.93
C LEU A 12 -14.08 21.79 -6.06
N PRO A 13 -14.92 20.79 -6.39
CA PRO A 13 -16.09 20.48 -5.58
C PRO A 13 -15.71 20.00 -4.18
N MET A 14 -16.67 20.08 -3.24
CA MET A 14 -16.59 19.33 -1.99
C MET A 14 -16.86 17.85 -2.23
N ALA A 15 -16.29 16.98 -1.40
CA ALA A 15 -16.63 15.57 -1.34
C ALA A 15 -18.13 15.40 -1.05
N LYS A 16 -18.70 14.30 -1.57
CA LYS A 16 -20.05 13.87 -1.24
C LYS A 16 -20.13 13.47 0.23
N ASP A 17 -21.31 13.61 0.83
CA ASP A 17 -21.53 13.14 2.20
C ASP A 17 -21.67 11.62 2.24
N PHE A 18 -20.63 10.96 2.76
CA PHE A 18 -20.59 9.52 2.97
C PHE A 18 -20.94 9.10 4.41
N SER A 19 -21.58 9.95 5.22
CA SER A 19 -21.95 9.62 6.61
C SER A 19 -22.80 8.36 6.74
N LYS A 20 -23.62 8.02 5.73
CA LYS A 20 -24.40 6.78 5.69
C LYS A 20 -23.56 5.49 5.55
N PHE A 21 -22.27 5.61 5.24
CA PHE A 21 -21.34 4.48 5.13
C PHE A 21 -20.65 4.17 6.45
N LEU A 22 -20.77 5.04 7.45
CA LEU A 22 -20.15 4.80 8.75
C LEU A 22 -20.76 3.56 9.40
N SER A 23 -19.90 2.68 9.87
CA SER A 23 -20.29 1.58 10.76
C SER A 23 -20.81 2.14 12.08
N LEU A 24 -21.40 1.28 12.92
CA LEU A 24 -21.76 1.66 14.29
C LEU A 24 -20.54 2.17 15.06
N GLU A 25 -19.38 1.54 14.89
CA GLU A 25 -18.14 1.97 15.53
C GLU A 25 -17.72 3.35 15.01
N GLY A 26 -17.63 3.53 13.69
CA GLY A 26 -17.24 4.80 13.05
C GLY A 26 -18.15 5.96 13.45
N ALA A 27 -19.46 5.73 13.47
CA ALA A 27 -20.46 6.74 13.83
C ALA A 27 -20.45 7.11 15.32
N THR A 28 -19.96 6.23 16.19
CA THR A 28 -19.95 6.43 17.65
C THR A 28 -18.61 6.91 18.21
N ARG A 29 -17.53 6.91 17.39
CA ARG A 29 -16.26 7.53 17.78
C ARG A 29 -16.45 9.01 18.08
N LYS A 30 -15.83 9.48 19.17
CA LYS A 30 -15.88 10.88 19.63
C LYS A 30 -14.48 11.39 19.91
N LYS A 31 -14.32 12.70 19.80
CA LYS A 31 -13.09 13.41 20.18
C LYS A 31 -12.72 13.08 21.63
N SER A 32 -11.44 12.80 21.87
CA SER A 32 -10.94 12.60 23.24
C SER A 32 -11.17 13.84 24.11
N PRO A 33 -11.80 13.71 25.29
CA PRO A 33 -11.98 14.82 26.22
C PRO A 33 -10.65 15.48 26.61
N LEU A 34 -9.61 14.69 26.87
CA LEU A 34 -8.30 15.22 27.25
C LEU A 34 -7.61 15.92 26.07
N LYS A 35 -7.59 15.32 24.88
CA LYS A 35 -6.96 15.95 23.71
C LYS A 35 -7.75 17.15 23.21
N SER A 36 -9.04 17.25 23.55
CA SER A 36 -9.85 18.44 23.25
C SER A 36 -9.41 19.69 24.01
N LEU A 37 -8.66 19.54 25.11
CA LEU A 37 -8.10 20.65 25.88
C LEU A 37 -6.79 21.19 25.28
N ILE A 38 -6.08 20.42 24.45
CA ILE A 38 -4.78 20.82 23.89
C ILE A 38 -4.87 22.16 23.12
N PRO A 39 -5.86 22.39 22.23
CA PRO A 39 -6.00 23.67 21.55
C PRO A 39 -6.35 24.85 22.46
N LEU A 40 -6.77 24.60 23.71
CA LEU A 40 -7.04 25.66 24.69
C LEU A 40 -5.76 26.13 25.40
N MET A 41 -4.63 25.43 25.24
CA MET A 41 -3.34 25.89 25.77
C MET A 41 -2.79 27.00 24.87
N TYR A 42 -2.64 28.21 25.40
CA TYR A 42 -2.10 29.36 24.69
C TYR A 42 -1.25 30.24 25.61
N GLY A 43 -0.31 30.99 25.02
CA GLY A 43 0.49 31.97 25.76
C GLY A 43 1.31 31.36 26.90
N ASP A 44 1.24 32.00 28.06
CA ASP A 44 1.92 31.65 29.32
C ASP A 44 1.07 30.74 30.24
N MET A 45 0.02 30.11 29.69
CA MET A 45 -0.86 29.23 30.46
C MET A 45 -0.09 28.08 31.12
N LEU A 46 -0.17 28.00 32.44
CA LEU A 46 0.32 26.88 33.22
C LEU A 46 -0.69 25.73 33.18
N SER A 47 -0.26 24.55 32.73
CA SER A 47 -1.12 23.37 32.65
C SER A 47 -0.84 22.40 33.80
N LEU A 48 -1.88 22.12 34.60
CA LEU A 48 -1.91 21.02 35.57
C LEU A 48 -2.91 19.93 35.16
N GLY A 49 -3.38 19.95 33.91
CA GLY A 49 -4.44 19.07 33.44
C GLY A 49 -3.93 17.74 32.86
N GLY A 50 -2.99 17.81 31.92
CA GLY A 50 -2.50 16.62 31.20
C GLY A 50 -1.49 15.82 32.02
N GLY A 51 -1.63 14.49 32.04
CA GLY A 51 -0.65 13.56 32.62
C GLY A 51 0.59 13.36 31.76
N LEU A 52 1.19 14.44 31.26
CA LEU A 52 2.37 14.42 30.39
C LEU A 52 3.64 14.36 31.27
N PRO A 53 4.50 13.32 31.13
CA PRO A 53 5.75 13.26 31.88
C PRO A 53 6.66 14.45 31.52
N HIS A 54 7.38 14.97 32.53
CA HIS A 54 8.29 16.08 32.31
C HIS A 54 9.47 15.65 31.42
N PRO A 55 9.86 16.44 30.39
CA PRO A 55 10.92 16.05 29.45
C PRO A 55 12.27 15.66 30.08
N SER A 56 12.61 16.19 31.25
CA SER A 56 13.85 15.84 31.96
C SER A 56 13.91 14.37 32.41
N THR A 57 12.80 13.64 32.38
CA THR A 57 12.77 12.21 32.71
C THR A 57 13.00 11.32 31.48
N PHE A 58 13.10 11.89 30.28
CA PHE A 58 13.40 11.14 29.06
C PHE A 58 14.91 10.85 28.98
N PRO A 59 15.36 9.58 28.91
CA PRO A 59 16.79 9.24 28.94
C PRO A 59 17.50 9.42 27.59
N PHE A 60 16.99 10.29 26.70
CA PHE A 60 17.47 10.46 25.33
C PHE A 60 17.97 11.89 25.10
N HIS A 61 19.29 12.05 25.00
CA HIS A 61 19.94 13.35 24.81
C HIS A 61 20.08 13.76 23.34
N SER A 62 20.09 12.80 22.42
CA SER A 62 20.16 13.03 20.98
C SER A 62 19.57 11.82 20.24
N LEU A 63 19.15 12.05 19.00
CA LEU A 63 18.68 11.02 18.09
C LEU A 63 19.18 11.38 16.69
N SER A 64 20.03 10.52 16.13
CA SER A 64 20.65 10.76 14.82
C SER A 64 20.63 9.48 13.98
N ALA A 65 20.60 9.64 12.66
CA ALA A 65 20.73 8.55 11.70
C ALA A 65 21.69 8.92 10.59
N GLN A 66 22.51 7.98 10.14
CA GLN A 66 23.23 8.11 8.87
C GLN A 66 22.30 7.65 7.75
N ILE A 67 21.89 8.58 6.90
CA ILE A 67 21.01 8.32 5.76
C ILE A 67 21.82 8.24 4.47
N THR A 68 21.27 7.61 3.45
CA THR A 68 21.87 7.63 2.11
C THR A 68 21.94 9.06 1.60
N GLY A 69 23.13 9.53 1.24
CA GLY A 69 23.31 10.84 0.64
C GLY A 69 22.69 10.90 -0.76
N MET A 70 22.10 12.04 -1.11
CA MET A 70 21.48 12.21 -2.43
C MET A 70 22.55 12.19 -3.52
N ARG A 71 22.26 11.50 -4.64
CA ARG A 71 23.08 11.66 -5.85
C ARG A 71 22.86 13.08 -6.41
N PRO A 72 23.93 13.76 -6.88
CA PRO A 72 23.79 15.06 -7.54
C PRO A 72 22.86 14.94 -8.75
N ALA A 73 22.14 16.01 -9.07
CA ALA A 73 21.29 16.03 -10.26
C ALA A 73 22.15 15.89 -11.52
N ALA A 74 21.58 15.27 -12.57
CA ALA A 74 22.26 15.19 -13.87
C ALA A 74 22.55 16.61 -14.40
N GLY A 75 23.83 17.01 -14.38
CA GLY A 75 24.27 18.35 -14.78
C GLY A 75 24.94 19.18 -13.68
N GLU A 76 24.86 18.76 -12.41
CA GLU A 76 25.64 19.37 -11.33
C GLU A 76 27.10 18.90 -11.41
N THR A 77 27.96 19.68 -12.06
CA THR A 77 29.40 19.45 -12.03
C THR A 77 29.97 19.84 -10.67
N HIS A 78 29.96 18.91 -9.72
CA HIS A 78 30.90 18.95 -8.61
C HIS A 78 31.93 17.82 -8.74
N GLN A 79 33.19 18.23 -8.58
CA GLN A 79 34.42 17.45 -8.72
C GLN A 79 34.58 16.34 -7.65
N GLN A 80 33.56 15.52 -7.44
CA GLN A 80 33.68 14.26 -6.70
C GLN A 80 33.09 13.15 -7.55
N LYS A 81 33.92 12.67 -8.48
CA LYS A 81 33.76 11.34 -9.04
C LYS A 81 33.64 10.34 -7.88
N THR A 82 32.54 9.59 -7.89
CA THR A 82 32.49 8.17 -7.56
C THR A 82 32.95 7.76 -6.15
N LYS A 83 32.05 7.88 -5.19
CA LYS A 83 31.86 6.80 -4.21
C LYS A 83 30.37 6.47 -4.14
N THR A 84 30.02 5.26 -4.53
CA THR A 84 28.86 4.58 -3.95
C THR A 84 29.04 4.60 -2.44
N GLY A 85 28.30 5.46 -1.72
CA GLY A 85 28.31 5.52 -0.25
C GLY A 85 28.68 6.86 0.40
N SER A 86 28.23 8.02 -0.10
CA SER A 86 28.11 9.18 0.81
C SER A 86 26.91 8.95 1.73
N SER A 87 27.10 9.21 3.02
CA SER A 87 26.03 9.18 4.01
C SER A 87 25.91 10.54 4.66
N ASP A 88 24.70 11.06 4.78
CA ASP A 88 24.45 12.30 5.50
C ASP A 88 24.02 11.96 6.93
N LEU A 89 24.61 12.63 7.92
CA LEU A 89 24.16 12.52 9.31
C LEU A 89 22.98 13.47 9.51
N VAL A 90 21.79 12.92 9.75
CA VAL A 90 20.63 13.71 10.19
C VAL A 90 20.52 13.61 11.70
N THR A 91 20.21 14.72 12.36
CA THR A 91 20.06 14.78 13.82
C THR A 91 18.79 15.52 14.16
N VAL A 92 17.88 14.85 14.87
CA VAL A 92 16.63 15.45 15.33
C VAL A 92 16.96 16.62 16.25
N PRO A 93 16.40 17.82 16.01
CA PRO A 93 16.81 19.02 16.76
C PRO A 93 16.32 18.98 18.20
N LEU A 94 17.10 19.51 19.14
CA LEU A 94 16.73 19.56 20.57
C LEU A 94 15.76 20.69 20.90
N ALA A 95 15.86 21.80 20.17
CA ALA A 95 14.89 22.90 20.20
C ALA A 95 14.01 22.82 18.95
N PRO A 96 12.75 23.29 18.99
CA PRO A 96 11.94 23.38 17.78
C PRO A 96 12.67 24.24 16.76
N HIS A 97 12.84 23.75 15.54
CA HIS A 97 13.26 24.64 14.46
C HIS A 97 12.00 25.36 13.99
N PRO A 98 11.92 26.71 14.09
CA PRO A 98 10.77 27.42 13.56
C PRO A 98 10.56 26.98 12.11
N ASP A 99 9.35 26.48 11.83
CA ASP A 99 8.84 26.14 10.51
C ASP A 99 9.43 24.91 9.78
N LYS A 100 10.15 24.02 10.46
CA LYS A 100 10.63 22.76 9.82
C LYS A 100 10.11 21.50 10.48
N VAL A 101 10.64 21.15 11.65
CA VAL A 101 10.31 19.90 12.35
C VAL A 101 10.22 20.12 13.86
N GLU A 102 9.47 19.24 14.52
CA GLU A 102 9.34 19.18 15.96
C GLU A 102 10.69 18.83 16.62
N SER A 103 10.88 19.32 17.85
CA SER A 103 12.07 18.93 18.63
C SER A 103 12.01 17.45 19.03
N LEU A 104 13.15 16.90 19.44
CA LEU A 104 13.24 15.58 20.04
C LEU A 104 12.28 15.46 21.24
N THR A 105 12.26 16.46 22.12
CA THR A 105 11.36 16.48 23.27
C THR A 105 9.88 16.44 22.87
N ALA A 106 9.49 17.24 21.87
CA ALA A 106 8.11 17.25 21.38
C ALA A 106 7.73 15.92 20.72
N SER A 107 8.66 15.31 19.98
CA SER A 107 8.44 14.04 19.28
C SER A 107 8.36 12.84 20.21
N LEU A 108 9.08 12.86 21.34
CA LEU A 108 9.05 11.80 22.36
C LEU A 108 7.87 11.94 23.33
N GLN A 109 7.21 13.09 23.34
CA GLN A 109 6.01 13.31 24.14
C GLN A 109 4.77 12.70 23.45
N TYR A 110 3.70 12.49 24.23
CA TYR A 110 2.38 12.18 23.67
C TYR A 110 1.94 13.21 22.63
N GLY A 111 1.44 12.73 21.50
CA GLY A 111 0.90 13.54 20.42
C GLY A 111 -0.60 13.32 20.18
N ILE A 112 -1.09 13.98 19.14
CA ILE A 112 -2.49 13.90 18.70
C ILE A 112 -2.70 12.76 17.71
N GLY A 113 -3.96 12.33 17.55
CA GLY A 113 -4.35 11.19 16.70
C GLY A 113 -3.90 11.28 15.24
N THR A 114 -3.57 12.47 14.75
CA THR A 114 -3.14 12.70 13.36
C THR A 114 -1.67 12.37 13.10
N GLY A 115 -0.86 12.22 14.16
CA GLY A 115 0.59 12.13 14.10
C GLY A 115 1.30 13.48 14.10
N ILE A 116 2.64 13.45 14.03
CA ILE A 116 3.53 14.61 14.07
C ILE A 116 3.25 15.51 12.86
N LYS A 117 3.13 16.82 13.10
CA LYS A 117 2.62 17.79 12.13
C LYS A 117 3.55 17.93 10.93
N SER A 118 4.86 18.06 11.16
CA SER A 118 5.82 18.23 10.05
C SER A 118 5.78 17.07 9.04
N LEU A 119 5.77 15.83 9.53
CA LEU A 119 5.68 14.64 8.68
C LEU A 119 4.32 14.53 7.99
N ARG A 120 3.21 14.80 8.70
CA ARG A 120 1.87 14.81 8.11
C ARG A 120 1.75 15.85 7.00
N ASP A 121 2.26 17.06 7.23
CA ASP A 121 2.22 18.14 6.25
C ASP A 121 3.10 17.81 5.03
N PHE A 122 4.26 17.17 5.24
CA PHE A 122 5.06 16.60 4.14
C PHE A 122 4.27 15.57 3.33
N CYS A 123 3.60 14.62 3.99
CA CYS A 123 2.77 13.63 3.30
C CYS A 123 1.60 14.29 2.55
N ARG A 124 0.93 15.29 3.15
CA ARG A 124 -0.13 16.07 2.49
C ARG A 124 0.38 16.76 1.23
N GLU A 125 1.54 17.39 1.29
CA GLU A 125 2.13 18.03 0.11
C GLU A 125 2.59 17.00 -0.93
N HIS A 126 3.10 15.85 -0.48
CA HIS A 126 3.47 14.77 -1.37
C HIS A 126 2.26 14.23 -2.15
N VAL A 127 1.13 14.03 -1.45
CA VAL A 127 -0.14 13.62 -2.08
C VAL A 127 -0.66 14.68 -3.05
N ARG A 128 -0.56 15.97 -2.69
CA ARG A 128 -0.91 17.07 -3.59
C ARG A 128 -0.08 17.02 -4.86
N SER A 129 1.23 16.85 -4.75
CA SER A 129 2.14 16.82 -5.90
C SER A 129 1.92 15.59 -6.80
N MET A 130 1.80 14.40 -6.19
CA MET A 130 1.81 13.12 -6.90
C MET A 130 0.43 12.65 -7.37
N HIS A 131 -0.63 13.05 -6.67
CA HIS A 131 -1.98 12.52 -6.92
C HIS A 131 -3.01 13.60 -7.21
N GLN A 132 -2.85 14.84 -6.77
CA GLN A 132 -3.77 15.95 -7.09
C GLN A 132 -5.27 15.57 -6.98
N PRO A 133 -5.80 15.23 -5.79
CA PRO A 133 -7.22 14.86 -5.63
C PRO A 133 -8.16 15.92 -6.21
N GLN A 134 -9.25 15.50 -6.87
CA GLN A 134 -10.15 16.39 -7.64
C GLN A 134 -11.32 16.95 -6.84
N TYR A 135 -11.14 17.07 -5.52
CA TYR A 135 -12.07 17.67 -4.56
C TYR A 135 -11.26 18.46 -3.52
N GLN A 136 -11.87 19.43 -2.82
CA GLN A 136 -11.10 20.38 -2.00
C GLN A 136 -10.89 19.97 -0.53
N ASP A 137 -11.81 19.20 0.03
CA ASP A 137 -11.87 18.83 1.46
C ASP A 137 -11.32 17.42 1.74
N TRP A 138 -10.12 17.14 1.25
CA TRP A 138 -9.32 15.99 1.65
C TRP A 138 -8.25 16.34 2.67
N ASP A 139 -7.81 15.34 3.43
CA ASP A 139 -6.64 15.43 4.29
C ASP A 139 -5.87 14.10 4.39
N VAL A 140 -4.74 14.16 5.09
CA VAL A 140 -3.86 13.04 5.36
C VAL A 140 -3.78 12.79 6.86
N ILE A 141 -3.83 11.51 7.25
CA ILE A 141 -3.63 11.07 8.63
C ILE A 141 -2.57 9.97 8.68
N LEU A 142 -1.62 10.08 9.61
CA LEU A 142 -0.57 9.08 9.77
C LEU A 142 -1.10 7.79 10.41
N SER A 143 -0.53 6.66 10.00
CA SER A 143 -0.91 5.30 10.43
C SER A 143 0.32 4.46 10.79
N ALA A 144 0.12 3.34 11.47
CA ALA A 144 1.21 2.39 11.76
C ALA A 144 1.52 1.45 10.56
N GLY A 145 1.32 1.93 9.33
CA GLY A 145 1.43 1.19 8.08
C GLY A 145 0.09 0.68 7.54
N ASN A 146 0.09 0.14 6.31
CA ASN A 146 -1.16 -0.21 5.61
C ASN A 146 -2.00 -1.30 6.30
N THR A 147 -1.39 -2.24 7.03
CA THR A 147 -2.14 -3.25 7.80
C THR A 147 -2.98 -2.60 8.91
N ASP A 148 -2.40 -1.65 9.63
CA ASP A 148 -3.09 -0.86 10.65
C ASP A 148 -4.15 0.04 10.02
N ALA A 149 -3.80 0.73 8.94
CA ALA A 149 -4.71 1.58 8.18
C ALA A 149 -5.93 0.82 7.67
N PHE A 150 -5.72 -0.34 7.03
CA PHE A 150 -6.79 -1.18 6.50
C PHE A 150 -7.75 -1.63 7.60
N SER A 151 -7.24 -2.17 8.71
CA SER A 151 -8.07 -2.59 9.85
C SER A 151 -8.96 -1.44 10.37
N LYS A 152 -8.44 -0.22 10.44
CA LYS A 152 -9.21 0.96 10.87
C LYS A 152 -10.25 1.39 9.86
N VAL A 153 -9.95 1.30 8.57
CA VAL A 153 -10.92 1.57 7.50
C VAL A 153 -12.05 0.55 7.52
N ILE A 154 -11.76 -0.73 7.82
CA ILE A 154 -12.81 -1.73 8.04
C ILE A 154 -13.65 -1.35 9.27
N GLY A 155 -13.03 -0.99 10.40
CA GLY A 155 -13.76 -0.49 11.58
C GLY A 155 -14.56 0.79 11.31
N LEU A 156 -14.14 1.65 10.38
CA LEU A 156 -14.86 2.85 9.96
C LEU A 156 -16.14 2.52 9.18
N LEU A 157 -16.08 1.54 8.28
CA LEU A 157 -17.07 1.36 7.21
C LEU A 157 -17.93 0.10 7.35
N CYS A 158 -17.48 -0.90 8.11
CA CYS A 158 -18.10 -2.21 8.17
C CYS A 158 -18.53 -2.56 9.60
N ASN A 159 -19.69 -3.20 9.71
CA ASN A 159 -20.16 -3.90 10.91
C ASN A 159 -19.96 -5.41 10.74
N ARG A 160 -20.01 -6.15 11.84
CA ARG A 160 -20.09 -7.61 11.79
C ARG A 160 -21.31 -8.03 10.97
N GLY A 161 -21.11 -8.93 10.01
CA GLY A 161 -22.12 -9.39 9.06
C GLY A 161 -22.09 -8.65 7.71
N ASP A 162 -21.45 -7.49 7.63
CA ASP A 162 -21.25 -6.80 6.35
C ASP A 162 -20.29 -7.59 5.45
N LYS A 163 -20.32 -7.28 4.15
CA LYS A 163 -19.42 -7.85 3.16
C LYS A 163 -18.71 -6.76 2.38
N ILE A 164 -17.51 -7.05 1.89
CA ILE A 164 -16.77 -6.18 0.95
C ILE A 164 -16.38 -6.94 -0.32
N PHE A 165 -16.18 -6.21 -1.41
CA PHE A 165 -15.59 -6.78 -2.63
C PHE A 165 -14.08 -6.76 -2.55
N VAL A 166 -13.44 -7.85 -2.99
CA VAL A 166 -11.99 -8.00 -3.06
C VAL A 166 -11.60 -8.63 -4.40
N GLU A 167 -10.35 -8.47 -4.80
CA GLU A 167 -9.79 -9.21 -5.91
C GLU A 167 -9.78 -10.73 -5.64
N GLU A 168 -10.06 -11.55 -6.66
CA GLU A 168 -10.14 -13.02 -6.47
C GLU A 168 -8.84 -13.66 -5.97
N TRP A 169 -7.70 -13.07 -6.35
CA TRP A 169 -6.39 -13.26 -5.75
C TRP A 169 -6.00 -11.97 -5.07
N THR A 170 -5.78 -11.97 -3.75
CA THR A 170 -5.50 -10.73 -3.02
C THR A 170 -4.50 -10.92 -1.90
N TYR A 171 -4.17 -9.82 -1.21
CA TYR A 171 -3.23 -9.85 -0.10
C TYR A 171 -3.82 -10.67 1.08
N PRO A 172 -3.18 -11.78 1.51
CA PRO A 172 -3.81 -12.70 2.46
C PRO A 172 -4.09 -12.03 3.80
N THR A 173 -3.20 -11.15 4.25
CA THR A 173 -3.39 -10.41 5.50
C THR A 173 -4.59 -9.46 5.46
N ALA A 174 -5.01 -8.99 4.28
CA ALA A 174 -6.28 -8.26 4.16
C ALA A 174 -7.46 -9.18 4.49
N LEU A 175 -7.49 -10.41 3.94
CA LEU A 175 -8.52 -11.41 4.26
C LEU A 175 -8.50 -11.81 5.74
N GLU A 176 -7.30 -12.11 6.27
CA GLU A 176 -7.09 -12.47 7.69
C GLU A 176 -7.51 -11.34 8.65
N THR A 177 -7.54 -10.09 8.18
CA THR A 177 -8.05 -8.95 8.97
C THR A 177 -9.58 -8.95 9.02
N LEU A 178 -10.26 -9.37 7.96
CA LEU A 178 -11.72 -9.34 7.84
C LEU A 178 -12.41 -10.44 8.66
N ASP A 179 -11.86 -11.66 8.61
CA ASP A 179 -12.43 -12.85 9.25
C ASP A 179 -12.78 -12.67 10.74
N PRO A 180 -11.86 -12.23 11.63
CA PRO A 180 -12.18 -12.07 13.05
C PRO A 180 -13.17 -10.94 13.34
N LEU A 181 -13.22 -9.92 12.45
CA LEU A 181 -14.21 -8.84 12.52
C LEU A 181 -15.61 -9.32 12.09
N GLY A 182 -15.70 -10.52 11.51
CA GLY A 182 -16.94 -11.07 10.97
C GLY A 182 -17.42 -10.31 9.74
N VAL A 183 -16.50 -9.74 8.98
CA VAL A 183 -16.77 -9.07 7.70
C VAL A 183 -16.48 -10.07 6.59
N GLY A 184 -17.49 -10.37 5.77
CA GLY A 184 -17.31 -11.29 4.64
C GLY A 184 -16.60 -10.63 3.46
N HIS A 185 -16.03 -11.44 2.58
CA HIS A 185 -15.35 -10.98 1.38
C HIS A 185 -15.90 -11.69 0.12
N ILE A 186 -16.04 -10.93 -0.96
CA ILE A 186 -16.63 -11.40 -2.22
C ILE A 186 -15.61 -11.18 -3.33
N ALA A 187 -15.17 -12.29 -3.92
CA ALA A 187 -14.22 -12.29 -5.01
C ALA A 187 -14.80 -11.62 -6.27
N VAL A 188 -14.07 -10.64 -6.80
CA VAL A 188 -14.31 -10.04 -8.10
C VAL A 188 -13.31 -10.61 -9.10
N GLU A 189 -13.82 -11.02 -10.26
CA GLU A 189 -13.04 -11.56 -11.37
C GLU A 189 -11.92 -10.60 -11.80
N MET A 190 -10.75 -11.17 -12.09
CA MET A 190 -9.57 -10.43 -12.56
C MET A 190 -9.18 -10.84 -13.98
N ASP A 191 -8.43 -9.96 -14.65
CA ASP A 191 -7.72 -10.27 -15.89
C ASP A 191 -6.27 -9.75 -15.84
N GLY A 192 -5.60 -9.62 -17.00
CA GLY A 192 -4.22 -9.13 -17.11
C GLY A 192 -3.98 -7.71 -16.56
N GLU A 193 -5.04 -6.96 -16.24
CA GLU A 193 -4.96 -5.64 -15.62
C GLU A 193 -5.48 -5.60 -14.18
N GLY A 194 -5.76 -6.75 -13.55
CA GLY A 194 -6.32 -6.85 -12.19
C GLY A 194 -7.84 -6.94 -12.17
N MET A 195 -8.49 -6.44 -11.12
CA MET A 195 -9.96 -6.43 -10.99
C MET A 195 -10.66 -5.93 -12.27
N THR A 196 -11.70 -6.63 -12.71
CA THR A 196 -12.50 -6.24 -13.88
C THR A 196 -13.70 -5.37 -13.47
N ALA A 197 -13.90 -4.27 -14.20
CA ALA A 197 -15.09 -3.41 -13.98
C ALA A 197 -16.39 -4.12 -14.36
N THR A 198 -16.35 -4.97 -15.40
CA THR A 198 -17.47 -5.82 -15.81
C THR A 198 -17.82 -6.87 -14.76
N GLY A 199 -16.82 -7.52 -14.15
CA GLY A 199 -17.02 -8.46 -13.05
C GLY A 199 -17.64 -7.79 -11.82
N LEU A 200 -17.11 -6.62 -11.44
CA LEU A 200 -17.65 -5.84 -10.32
C LEU A 200 -19.11 -5.42 -10.59
N ARG A 201 -19.39 -4.83 -11.76
CA ARG A 201 -20.74 -4.44 -12.18
C ARG A 201 -21.70 -5.63 -12.18
N ARG A 202 -21.29 -6.75 -12.75
CA ARG A 202 -22.12 -7.98 -12.80
C ARG A 202 -22.52 -8.46 -11.41
N LEU A 203 -21.61 -8.44 -10.43
CA LEU A 203 -21.94 -8.81 -9.05
C LEU A 203 -22.93 -7.83 -8.40
N LEU A 204 -22.77 -6.53 -8.68
CA LEU A 204 -23.63 -5.48 -8.14
C LEU A 204 -25.04 -5.47 -8.75
N ASP A 205 -25.15 -5.63 -10.06
CA ASP A 205 -26.42 -5.63 -10.80
C ASP A 205 -27.27 -6.86 -10.48
N ASN A 206 -26.64 -7.98 -10.13
CA ASN A 206 -27.33 -9.22 -9.77
C ASN A 206 -27.39 -9.46 -8.25
N TRP A 207 -27.10 -8.44 -7.43
CA TRP A 207 -27.12 -8.61 -5.98
C TRP A 207 -28.53 -8.91 -5.48
N GLY A 208 -28.68 -9.96 -4.66
CA GLY A 208 -29.99 -10.38 -4.13
C GLY A 208 -30.75 -11.35 -5.05
N SER A 209 -30.18 -11.71 -6.21
CA SER A 209 -30.78 -12.66 -7.14
C SER A 209 -30.72 -14.12 -6.66
N THR A 210 -29.91 -14.44 -5.63
CA THR A 210 -29.88 -15.77 -5.01
C THR A 210 -30.66 -15.78 -3.69
N PRO A 211 -31.27 -16.91 -3.29
CA PRO A 211 -32.00 -17.02 -2.01
C PRO A 211 -31.15 -16.63 -0.80
N GLU A 212 -29.84 -16.92 -0.84
CA GLU A 212 -28.90 -16.58 0.24
C GLU A 212 -28.67 -15.07 0.33
N GLN A 213 -28.64 -14.35 -0.79
CA GLN A 213 -28.40 -12.91 -0.85
C GLN A 213 -29.67 -12.07 -0.73
N ALA A 214 -30.85 -12.66 -0.92
CA ALA A 214 -32.12 -11.92 -0.97
C ALA A 214 -32.42 -11.11 0.30
N ASN A 215 -31.89 -11.54 1.45
CA ASN A 215 -32.03 -10.85 2.73
C ASN A 215 -30.74 -10.15 3.20
N GLU A 216 -29.71 -10.08 2.36
CA GLU A 216 -28.44 -9.45 2.70
C GLU A 216 -28.35 -8.02 2.17
N ALA A 217 -27.79 -7.13 2.99
CA ALA A 217 -27.47 -5.79 2.53
C ALA A 217 -26.43 -5.84 1.39
N LYS A 218 -26.66 -5.03 0.36
CA LYS A 218 -25.71 -4.89 -0.75
C LYS A 218 -24.36 -4.36 -0.24
N PRO A 219 -23.23 -5.03 -0.53
CA PRO A 219 -21.89 -4.58 -0.17
C PRO A 219 -21.60 -3.20 -0.75
N ARG A 220 -20.91 -2.36 0.02
CA ARG A 220 -20.67 -0.94 -0.32
C ARG A 220 -19.19 -0.53 -0.35
N VAL A 221 -18.29 -1.48 -0.15
CA VAL A 221 -16.85 -1.24 -0.04
C VAL A 221 -16.11 -2.20 -0.97
N VAL A 222 -15.09 -1.68 -1.65
CA VAL A 222 -14.19 -2.45 -2.52
C VAL A 222 -12.75 -2.27 -2.03
N TYR A 223 -12.02 -3.36 -1.85
CA TYR A 223 -10.57 -3.34 -1.62
C TYR A 223 -9.86 -3.85 -2.87
N LEU A 224 -8.86 -3.09 -3.33
CA LEU A 224 -8.09 -3.42 -4.53
C LEU A 224 -6.65 -2.88 -4.42
N ILE A 225 -5.73 -3.53 -5.13
CA ILE A 225 -4.31 -3.17 -5.19
C ILE A 225 -3.98 -2.80 -6.64
N PRO A 226 -4.12 -1.53 -7.05
CA PRO A 226 -4.15 -1.18 -8.48
C PRO A 226 -2.79 -1.27 -9.19
N THR A 227 -1.69 -1.19 -8.44
CA THR A 227 -0.34 -1.10 -8.99
C THR A 227 0.52 -2.22 -8.43
N GLY A 228 1.10 -3.06 -9.30
CA GLY A 228 1.94 -4.19 -8.88
C GLY A 228 1.21 -5.13 -7.92
N GLN A 229 -0.03 -5.50 -8.28
CA GLN A 229 -1.01 -6.23 -7.48
C GLN A 229 -0.39 -7.42 -6.72
N ASN A 230 -0.78 -7.62 -5.46
CA ASN A 230 -0.34 -8.77 -4.68
C ASN A 230 -1.42 -9.85 -4.68
N PRO A 231 -1.20 -11.02 -5.32
CA PRO A 231 0.09 -11.56 -5.75
C PRO A 231 0.45 -11.44 -7.24
N THR A 232 -0.46 -11.00 -8.10
CA THR A 232 -0.38 -11.24 -9.55
C THR A 232 0.68 -10.40 -10.26
N GLY A 233 1.13 -9.31 -9.66
CA GLY A 233 2.01 -8.31 -10.27
C GLY A 233 1.33 -7.44 -11.33
N THR A 234 0.03 -7.61 -11.58
CA THR A 234 -0.71 -6.85 -12.59
C THR A 234 -0.85 -5.39 -12.19
N THR A 235 -1.02 -4.50 -13.17
CA THR A 235 -1.25 -3.06 -12.93
C THR A 235 -2.42 -2.61 -13.79
N MET A 236 -3.41 -1.96 -13.16
CA MET A 236 -4.58 -1.39 -13.83
C MET A 236 -4.17 -0.21 -14.71
N SER A 237 -4.54 -0.25 -16.00
CA SER A 237 -4.43 0.93 -16.88
C SER A 237 -5.30 2.10 -16.40
N VAL A 238 -5.02 3.28 -16.94
CA VAL A 238 -5.85 4.49 -16.72
C VAL A 238 -7.31 4.22 -17.07
N LYS A 239 -7.56 3.55 -18.20
CA LYS A 239 -8.91 3.16 -18.60
C LYS A 239 -9.56 2.24 -17.57
N ARG A 240 -8.86 1.21 -17.09
CA ARG A 240 -9.39 0.29 -16.08
C ARG A 240 -9.76 1.03 -14.79
N ARG A 241 -8.91 1.94 -14.31
CA ARG A 241 -9.17 2.76 -13.11
C ARG A 241 -10.42 3.61 -13.26
N MET A 242 -10.60 4.29 -14.42
CA MET A 242 -11.80 5.06 -14.72
C MET A 242 -13.05 4.19 -14.80
N ASP A 243 -12.97 3.02 -15.45
CA ASP A 243 -14.10 2.10 -15.56
C ASP A 243 -14.54 1.59 -14.16
N ILE A 244 -13.60 1.27 -13.26
CA ILE A 244 -13.90 0.90 -11.86
C ILE A 244 -14.52 2.08 -11.08
N LEU A 245 -13.98 3.29 -11.22
CA LEU A 245 -14.56 4.49 -10.61
C LEU A 245 -15.98 4.75 -11.07
N SER A 246 -16.27 4.57 -12.37
CA SER A 246 -17.62 4.69 -12.92
C SER A 246 -18.57 3.68 -12.27
N VAL A 247 -18.16 2.41 -12.12
CA VAL A 247 -18.96 1.40 -11.43
C VAL A 247 -19.19 1.78 -9.96
N ALA A 248 -18.16 2.33 -9.29
CA ALA A 248 -18.29 2.83 -7.93
C ALA A 248 -19.29 3.98 -7.82
N GLN A 249 -19.30 4.90 -8.79
CA GLN A 249 -20.25 6.00 -8.87
C GLN A 249 -21.69 5.50 -9.06
N ASP A 250 -21.91 4.59 -10.01
CA ASP A 250 -23.24 4.07 -10.35
C ASP A 250 -23.88 3.25 -9.22
N HIS A 251 -23.06 2.58 -8.39
CA HIS A 251 -23.53 1.75 -7.28
C HIS A 251 -23.26 2.33 -5.89
N ASP A 252 -22.77 3.56 -5.83
CA ASP A 252 -22.42 4.27 -4.60
C ASP A 252 -21.49 3.46 -3.68
N LEU A 253 -20.28 3.16 -4.17
CA LEU A 253 -19.26 2.38 -3.47
C LEU A 253 -18.12 3.26 -2.95
N ILE A 254 -17.56 2.90 -1.80
CA ILE A 254 -16.26 3.40 -1.32
C ILE A 254 -15.14 2.48 -1.83
N LEU A 255 -14.07 3.07 -2.36
CA LEU A 255 -12.90 2.33 -2.83
C LEU A 255 -11.75 2.47 -1.83
N ILE A 256 -11.22 1.34 -1.36
CA ILE A 256 -9.98 1.27 -0.59
C ILE A 256 -8.86 0.96 -1.58
N GLU A 257 -8.07 1.97 -1.91
CA GLU A 257 -6.90 1.87 -2.77
C GLU A 257 -5.67 1.57 -1.90
N ASP A 258 -5.27 0.29 -1.79
CA ASP A 258 -4.06 -0.12 -1.08
C ASP A 258 -2.87 -0.18 -2.04
N ASP A 259 -2.00 0.82 -2.00
CA ASP A 259 -1.02 1.05 -3.07
C ASP A 259 0.43 1.17 -2.56
N PRO A 260 0.93 0.15 -1.82
CA PRO A 260 2.27 0.17 -1.26
C PRO A 260 3.37 0.13 -2.33
N TYR A 261 3.00 -0.17 -3.60
CA TYR A 261 3.92 -0.35 -4.70
C TYR A 261 3.85 0.76 -5.76
N TYR A 262 3.09 1.84 -5.51
CA TYR A 262 2.88 2.91 -6.48
C TYR A 262 4.19 3.45 -7.08
N TYR A 263 5.21 3.67 -6.27
CA TYR A 263 6.50 4.21 -6.72
C TYR A 263 7.45 3.16 -7.31
N LEU A 264 6.99 1.92 -7.48
CA LEU A 264 7.73 0.83 -8.12
C LEU A 264 7.23 0.61 -9.56
N GLN A 265 6.73 1.64 -10.24
CA GLN A 265 6.31 1.57 -11.64
C GLN A 265 7.51 1.65 -12.58
N PHE A 266 7.75 0.61 -13.35
CA PHE A 266 8.94 0.47 -14.18
C PHE A 266 8.93 1.34 -15.43
N HIS A 267 7.78 1.81 -15.90
CA HIS A 267 7.70 2.70 -17.07
C HIS A 267 7.73 4.20 -16.71
N ALA A 268 7.67 4.55 -15.42
CA ALA A 268 7.65 5.94 -14.95
C ALA A 268 9.04 6.62 -14.99
N GLU A 269 9.64 6.71 -16.17
CA GLU A 269 10.87 7.48 -16.39
C GLU A 269 10.63 8.96 -16.12
N GLY A 270 11.56 9.62 -15.43
CA GLY A 270 11.45 11.06 -15.10
C GLY A 270 10.30 11.44 -14.16
N GLY A 271 9.66 10.49 -13.48
CA GLY A 271 8.56 10.77 -12.56
C GLY A 271 7.17 10.88 -13.20
N SER A 272 7.01 10.39 -14.44
CA SER A 272 5.70 10.29 -15.10
C SER A 272 4.91 9.07 -14.59
N TRP A 273 4.45 9.13 -13.35
CA TRP A 273 3.68 8.06 -12.70
C TRP A 273 2.28 7.92 -13.31
N MET A 274 1.77 6.69 -13.40
CA MET A 274 0.36 6.47 -13.77
C MET A 274 -0.56 7.09 -12.71
N PRO A 275 -1.62 7.81 -13.10
CA PRO A 275 -2.52 8.43 -12.13
C PRO A 275 -3.22 7.38 -11.24
N SER A 276 -3.32 7.68 -9.94
CA SER A 276 -4.00 6.85 -8.94
C SER A 276 -5.53 6.95 -9.06
N LEU A 277 -6.29 6.07 -8.39
CA LEU A 277 -7.74 6.26 -8.27
C LEU A 277 -8.07 7.57 -7.56
N LEU A 278 -7.30 7.93 -6.52
CA LEU A 278 -7.44 9.20 -5.82
C LEU A 278 -7.30 10.41 -6.75
N SER A 279 -6.42 10.34 -7.75
CA SER A 279 -6.22 11.43 -8.72
C SER A 279 -7.38 11.66 -9.68
N MET A 280 -8.25 10.66 -9.82
CA MET A 280 -9.43 10.69 -10.70
C MET A 280 -10.72 10.84 -9.89
N ASP A 281 -10.64 10.83 -8.55
CA ASP A 281 -11.80 10.89 -7.68
C ASP A 281 -12.32 12.32 -7.53
N THR A 282 -13.50 12.55 -8.10
CA THR A 282 -14.24 13.82 -8.00
C THR A 282 -15.28 13.83 -6.90
N ASP A 283 -15.55 12.67 -6.28
CA ASP A 283 -16.62 12.48 -5.30
C ASP A 283 -16.10 12.44 -3.86
N GLY A 284 -14.80 12.15 -3.66
CA GLY A 284 -14.21 11.91 -2.34
C GLY A 284 -14.50 10.51 -1.78
N ARG A 285 -14.74 9.53 -2.68
CA ARG A 285 -15.08 8.12 -2.35
C ARG A 285 -13.86 7.20 -2.25
N VAL A 286 -12.67 7.67 -2.59
CA VAL A 286 -11.43 6.89 -2.50
C VAL A 286 -10.76 7.13 -1.16
N ILE A 287 -10.49 6.05 -0.44
CA ILE A 287 -9.59 6.01 0.72
C ILE A 287 -8.29 5.35 0.24
N ARG A 288 -7.23 6.15 0.12
CA ARG A 288 -5.93 5.67 -0.32
C ARG A 288 -5.05 5.32 0.88
N LEU A 289 -4.37 4.18 0.83
CA LEU A 289 -3.43 3.71 1.85
C LEU A 289 -2.00 3.73 1.30
N ASP A 290 -1.17 4.61 1.85
CA ASP A 290 0.25 4.73 1.51
C ASP A 290 1.14 4.29 2.68
N THR A 291 2.32 3.74 2.36
CA THR A 291 3.27 3.28 3.39
C THR A 291 4.71 3.61 3.06
N PHE A 292 5.49 3.90 4.11
CA PHE A 292 6.95 3.95 4.00
C PHE A 292 7.61 2.56 4.02
N SER A 293 6.83 1.48 4.15
CA SER A 293 7.37 0.12 4.27
C SER A 293 8.09 -0.37 3.02
N LYS A 294 7.66 0.08 1.84
CA LYS A 294 8.22 -0.36 0.55
C LYS A 294 9.02 0.72 -0.15
N THR A 295 9.00 1.93 0.37
CA THR A 295 9.77 3.06 -0.15
C THR A 295 10.98 3.40 0.72
N LEU A 296 10.91 3.21 2.05
CA LEU A 296 12.02 3.53 2.97
C LEU A 296 12.46 2.30 3.77
N ALA A 297 11.63 1.85 4.71
CA ALA A 297 11.95 0.69 5.55
C ALA A 297 10.68 0.12 6.18
N PRO A 298 10.41 -1.20 6.10
CA PRO A 298 9.28 -1.80 6.80
C PRO A 298 9.32 -1.49 8.31
N GLY A 299 10.47 -1.66 8.96
CA GLY A 299 10.63 -1.56 10.40
C GLY A 299 10.23 -0.22 11.04
N CYS A 300 10.09 0.86 10.26
CA CYS A 300 9.64 2.16 10.80
C CYS A 300 8.19 2.12 11.29
N ARG A 301 7.36 1.23 10.72
CA ARG A 301 5.92 1.11 11.02
C ARG A 301 5.21 2.47 10.88
N VAL A 302 5.50 3.19 9.81
CA VAL A 302 4.84 4.46 9.48
C VAL A 302 4.22 4.36 8.07
N GLY A 303 2.98 4.80 7.97
CA GLY A 303 2.25 5.04 6.72
C GLY A 303 1.31 6.21 6.89
N TYR A 304 0.47 6.43 5.90
CA TYR A 304 -0.55 7.48 5.94
C TYR A 304 -1.73 7.12 5.06
N MET A 305 -2.87 7.71 5.35
CA MET A 305 -4.10 7.55 4.58
C MET A 305 -4.54 8.89 4.03
N SER A 306 -5.01 8.91 2.78
CA SER A 306 -5.59 10.10 2.13
C SER A 306 -7.08 9.86 1.88
N MET A 307 -7.93 10.76 2.38
CA MET A 307 -9.39 10.64 2.30
C MET A 307 -10.08 11.98 2.53
N ASN A 308 -11.42 12.03 2.42
CA ASN A 308 -12.20 13.20 2.80
C ASN A 308 -12.01 13.56 4.29
N THR A 309 -12.06 14.85 4.61
CA THR A 309 -11.81 15.41 5.95
C THR A 309 -12.72 14.80 7.02
N ARG A 310 -13.97 14.47 6.68
CA ARG A 310 -14.90 13.84 7.61
C ARG A 310 -14.42 12.46 8.07
N PHE A 311 -13.89 11.64 7.16
CA PHE A 311 -13.29 10.36 7.52
C PHE A 311 -11.96 10.54 8.27
N CYS A 312 -11.14 11.54 7.90
CA CYS A 312 -9.92 11.88 8.64
C CYS A 312 -10.19 12.22 10.11
N ASP A 313 -11.24 12.99 10.40
CA ASP A 313 -11.64 13.34 11.77
C ASP A 313 -11.97 12.09 12.60
N ILE A 314 -12.72 11.16 12.01
CA ILE A 314 -13.10 9.91 12.69
C ILE A 314 -11.87 9.01 12.87
N MET A 315 -10.98 8.96 11.87
CA MET A 315 -9.71 8.23 11.95
C MET A 315 -8.79 8.79 13.03
N GLN A 316 -8.79 10.11 13.27
CA GLN A 316 -8.08 10.69 14.40
C GLN A 316 -8.58 10.07 15.72
N TYR A 317 -9.90 10.00 15.91
CA TYR A 317 -10.48 9.44 17.14
C TYR A 317 -10.21 7.94 17.27
N HIS A 318 -10.19 7.22 16.14
CA HIS A 318 -9.80 5.82 16.12
C HIS A 318 -8.33 5.66 16.57
N ASN A 319 -7.42 6.46 16.03
CA ASN A 319 -6.02 6.47 16.44
C ASN A 319 -5.89 6.75 17.95
N GLU A 320 -6.60 7.75 18.48
CA GLU A 320 -6.52 8.18 19.89
C GLU A 320 -6.80 7.08 20.94
N VAL A 321 -7.49 6.01 20.55
CA VAL A 321 -7.85 4.88 21.43
C VAL A 321 -7.24 3.54 21.00
N THR A 322 -6.36 3.57 19.99
CA THR A 322 -5.62 2.39 19.52
C THR A 322 -4.11 2.66 19.60
N ILE A 323 -3.51 3.11 18.52
CA ILE A 323 -2.06 3.37 18.43
C ILE A 323 -1.65 4.71 19.04
N GLN A 324 -2.61 5.59 19.31
CA GLN A 324 -2.48 7.05 19.51
C GLN A 324 -1.89 7.78 18.31
N GLN A 325 -0.69 7.41 17.89
CA GLN A 325 0.00 7.86 16.69
C GLN A 325 1.11 6.84 16.38
N PRO A 326 1.72 6.86 15.19
CA PRO A 326 2.94 6.08 14.95
C PRO A 326 4.05 6.44 15.94
N SER A 327 5.09 5.61 16.06
CA SER A 327 6.18 5.85 17.02
C SER A 327 6.81 7.23 16.84
N GLY A 328 6.89 8.02 17.92
CA GLY A 328 7.52 9.35 17.91
C GLY A 328 8.99 9.33 17.46
N PHE A 329 9.73 8.27 17.80
CA PHE A 329 11.10 8.04 17.32
C PHE A 329 11.17 7.90 15.80
N ALA A 330 10.30 7.07 15.23
CA ALA A 330 10.27 6.82 13.80
C ALA A 330 9.84 8.09 13.05
N GLN A 331 8.77 8.75 13.53
CA GLN A 331 8.29 9.99 12.96
C GLN A 331 9.33 11.10 13.01
N ALA A 332 10.08 11.25 14.10
CA ALA A 332 11.12 12.28 14.23
C ALA A 332 12.26 12.12 13.22
N ILE A 333 12.79 10.90 13.09
CA ILE A 333 13.84 10.60 12.10
C ILE A 333 13.33 10.80 10.67
N LEU A 334 12.11 10.32 10.38
CA LEU A 334 11.50 10.49 9.05
C LEU A 334 11.22 11.96 8.74
N ALA A 335 10.69 12.73 9.69
CA ALA A 335 10.45 14.16 9.54
C ALA A 335 11.76 14.89 9.26
N GLU A 336 12.81 14.66 10.05
CA GLU A 336 14.09 15.33 9.82
C GLU A 336 14.68 14.96 8.45
N MET A 337 14.67 13.67 8.09
CA MET A 337 15.15 13.22 6.78
C MET A 337 14.35 13.81 5.62
N LEU A 338 13.01 13.75 5.67
CA LEU A 338 12.15 14.10 4.54
C LEU A 338 11.90 15.61 4.45
N VAL A 339 11.76 16.31 5.58
CA VAL A 339 11.42 17.73 5.62
C VAL A 339 12.67 18.61 5.60
N SER A 340 13.63 18.33 6.49
CA SER A 340 14.79 19.20 6.68
C SER A 340 15.91 18.94 5.68
N HIS A 341 16.05 17.69 5.21
CA HIS A 341 17.17 17.26 4.36
C HIS A 341 16.80 17.01 2.90
N TRP A 342 15.90 16.07 2.61
CA TRP A 342 15.57 15.70 1.23
C TRP A 342 14.55 16.65 0.57
N GLY A 343 13.55 17.12 1.32
CA GLY A 343 12.42 17.83 0.75
C GLY A 343 11.61 16.97 -0.24
N GLN A 344 10.59 17.57 -0.87
CA GLN A 344 9.76 16.88 -1.86
C GLN A 344 10.58 16.42 -3.08
N GLU A 345 11.49 17.28 -3.55
CA GLU A 345 12.34 16.99 -4.71
C GLU A 345 13.30 15.84 -4.42
N GLY A 346 14.00 15.89 -3.29
CA GLY A 346 14.95 14.84 -2.91
C GLY A 346 14.28 13.50 -2.66
N TYR A 347 13.10 13.49 -2.03
CA TYR A 347 12.34 12.25 -1.86
C TYR A 347 11.85 11.69 -3.20
N THR A 348 11.32 12.55 -4.07
CA THR A 348 10.90 12.14 -5.43
C THR A 348 12.07 11.57 -6.23
N ARG A 349 13.24 12.22 -6.16
CA ARG A 349 14.49 11.75 -6.78
C ARG A 349 14.92 10.40 -6.22
N TYR A 350 14.88 10.22 -4.90
CA TYR A 350 15.19 8.94 -4.27
C TYR A 350 14.24 7.82 -4.75
N LEU A 351 12.94 8.10 -4.87
CA LEU A 351 11.96 7.15 -5.39
C LEU A 351 12.24 6.78 -6.84
N THR A 352 12.53 7.74 -7.71
CA THR A 352 12.75 7.51 -9.15
C THR A 352 14.12 6.91 -9.46
N GLU A 353 15.19 7.47 -8.91
CA GLU A 353 16.57 7.14 -9.28
C GLU A 353 17.13 5.97 -8.48
N ASN A 354 16.65 5.75 -7.24
CA ASN A 354 17.13 4.65 -6.40
C ASN A 354 16.10 3.52 -6.36
N VAL A 355 14.93 3.75 -5.76
CA VAL A 355 13.95 2.67 -5.48
C VAL A 355 13.45 2.03 -6.77
N ARG A 356 12.84 2.81 -7.68
CA ARG A 356 12.33 2.33 -8.96
C ARG A 356 13.43 1.66 -9.79
N THR A 357 14.58 2.32 -9.94
CA THR A 357 15.71 1.81 -10.73
C THR A 357 16.21 0.46 -10.22
N GLU A 358 16.32 0.29 -8.90
CA GLU A 358 16.76 -0.98 -8.31
C GLU A 358 15.72 -2.08 -8.53
N TYR A 359 14.43 -1.81 -8.32
CA TYR A 359 13.39 -2.80 -8.55
C TYR A 359 13.20 -3.15 -10.03
N LEU A 360 13.42 -2.21 -10.96
CA LEU A 360 13.45 -2.49 -12.39
C LEU A 360 14.57 -3.47 -12.75
N LYS A 361 15.79 -3.23 -12.26
CA LYS A 361 16.93 -4.13 -12.48
C LYS A 361 16.66 -5.52 -11.91
N ARG A 362 16.17 -5.60 -10.68
CA ARG A 362 15.81 -6.86 -10.01
C ARG A 362 14.73 -7.63 -10.76
N SER A 363 13.70 -6.91 -11.22
CA SER A 363 12.64 -7.47 -12.04
C SER A 363 13.20 -8.08 -13.33
N GLN A 364 13.97 -7.31 -14.11
CA GLN A 364 14.58 -7.77 -15.36
C GLN A 364 15.53 -8.96 -15.15
N HIS A 365 16.30 -8.95 -14.07
CA HIS A 365 17.21 -10.03 -13.72
C HIS A 365 16.46 -11.35 -13.47
N LEU A 366 15.48 -11.35 -12.56
CA LEU A 366 14.71 -12.56 -12.27
C LEU A 366 13.91 -13.04 -13.48
N GLN A 367 13.33 -12.13 -14.28
CA GLN A 367 12.63 -12.50 -15.51
C GLN A 367 13.56 -13.21 -16.51
N THR A 368 14.78 -12.69 -16.70
CA THR A 368 15.77 -13.28 -17.60
C THR A 368 16.22 -14.66 -17.10
N ALA A 369 16.50 -14.78 -15.81
CA ALA A 369 16.89 -16.05 -15.19
C ALA A 369 15.77 -17.10 -15.32
N LEU A 370 14.52 -16.74 -15.02
CA LEU A 370 13.36 -17.64 -15.17
C LEU A 370 13.18 -18.08 -16.63
N LYS A 371 13.22 -17.15 -17.60
CA LYS A 371 13.10 -17.47 -19.03
C LYS A 371 14.21 -18.37 -19.55
N SER A 372 15.40 -18.32 -18.94
CA SER A 372 16.54 -19.15 -19.34
C SER A 372 16.42 -20.60 -18.84
N HIS A 373 15.59 -20.84 -17.84
CA HIS A 373 15.47 -22.16 -17.19
C HIS A 373 14.09 -22.81 -17.31
N LEU A 374 13.04 -22.05 -17.63
CA LEU A 374 11.68 -22.56 -17.79
C LEU A 374 11.37 -22.90 -19.24
N ASN A 375 10.73 -24.05 -19.44
CA ASN A 375 10.08 -24.37 -20.71
C ASN A 375 8.72 -23.64 -20.78
N PRO A 376 8.48 -22.77 -21.78
CA PRO A 376 7.21 -22.04 -21.92
C PRO A 376 5.96 -22.92 -22.03
N LYS A 377 6.11 -24.19 -22.42
CA LYS A 377 4.99 -25.15 -22.42
C LYS A 377 4.63 -25.65 -21.03
N GLN A 378 5.54 -25.55 -20.06
CA GLN A 378 5.34 -26.06 -18.70
C GLN A 378 5.00 -24.95 -17.71
N ALA A 379 5.60 -23.77 -17.88
CA ALA A 379 5.31 -22.61 -17.06
C ALA A 379 5.49 -21.30 -17.84
N SER A 380 4.67 -20.31 -17.52
CA SER A 380 4.75 -18.96 -18.09
C SER A 380 4.41 -17.90 -17.04
N PHE A 381 4.76 -16.65 -17.30
CA PHE A 381 4.37 -15.50 -16.48
C PHE A 381 4.21 -14.26 -17.37
N ILE A 382 3.42 -13.31 -16.88
CA ILE A 382 3.33 -11.97 -17.48
C ILE A 382 4.45 -11.12 -16.88
N GLU A 383 5.15 -10.37 -17.72
CA GLU A 383 6.19 -9.45 -17.27
C GLU A 383 5.57 -8.36 -16.39
N PRO A 384 6.00 -8.20 -15.13
CA PRO A 384 5.45 -7.16 -14.27
C PRO A 384 5.88 -5.78 -14.77
N SER A 385 4.92 -4.85 -14.83
CA SER A 385 5.16 -3.44 -15.13
C SER A 385 5.39 -2.59 -13.88
N ALA A 386 5.12 -3.15 -12.70
CA ALA A 386 5.36 -2.51 -11.41
C ALA A 386 5.52 -3.53 -10.26
N GLY A 387 5.94 -3.05 -9.10
CA GLY A 387 5.93 -3.80 -7.85
C GLY A 387 7.13 -4.72 -7.66
N MET A 388 6.89 -5.86 -7.00
CA MET A 388 7.97 -6.74 -6.54
C MET A 388 7.64 -8.24 -6.66
N PHE A 389 6.68 -8.60 -7.51
CA PHE A 389 6.17 -9.96 -7.68
C PHE A 389 6.12 -10.38 -9.14
N ILE A 390 6.37 -11.67 -9.38
CA ILE A 390 6.09 -12.37 -10.64
C ILE A 390 5.10 -13.50 -10.33
N TRP A 391 4.04 -13.57 -11.11
CA TRP A 391 2.99 -14.58 -10.98
C TRP A 391 3.17 -15.65 -12.06
N ILE A 392 3.68 -16.80 -11.64
CA ILE A 392 4.07 -17.90 -12.53
C ILE A 392 2.92 -18.88 -12.64
N LYS A 393 2.35 -19.01 -13.83
CA LYS A 393 1.36 -20.04 -14.18
C LYS A 393 2.06 -21.35 -14.50
N ILE A 394 1.58 -22.45 -13.93
CA ILE A 394 2.00 -23.82 -14.25
C ILE A 394 0.98 -24.44 -15.19
N HIS A 395 1.37 -24.82 -16.40
CA HIS A 395 0.49 -25.37 -17.42
C HIS A 395 0.18 -26.84 -17.16
N LEU A 396 -0.62 -27.10 -16.12
CA LEU A 396 -0.96 -28.46 -15.69
C LEU A 396 -1.63 -29.28 -16.79
N ASP A 397 -2.31 -28.64 -17.74
CA ASP A 397 -2.90 -29.30 -18.92
C ASP A 397 -1.86 -30.06 -19.78
N GLN A 398 -0.58 -29.71 -19.66
CA GLN A 398 0.54 -30.37 -20.31
C GLN A 398 1.18 -31.49 -19.46
N HIS A 399 0.70 -31.70 -18.22
CA HIS A 399 1.23 -32.71 -17.31
C HIS A 399 0.66 -34.11 -17.64
N PRO A 400 1.47 -35.20 -17.69
CA PRO A 400 1.00 -36.54 -18.07
C PRO A 400 -0.17 -37.06 -17.23
N ARG A 401 -0.19 -36.70 -15.94
CA ARG A 401 -1.24 -37.07 -14.97
C ARG A 401 -2.41 -36.08 -14.86
N TYR A 402 -2.49 -35.04 -15.70
CA TYR A 402 -3.53 -34.00 -15.61
C TYR A 402 -4.96 -34.56 -15.63
N LYS A 403 -5.21 -35.56 -16.49
CA LYS A 403 -6.54 -36.17 -16.63
C LYS A 403 -6.93 -37.09 -15.47
N THR A 404 -5.98 -37.47 -14.62
CA THR A 404 -6.18 -38.51 -13.58
C THR A 404 -5.93 -38.02 -12.16
N VAL A 405 -5.26 -36.87 -11.99
CA VAL A 405 -4.93 -36.27 -10.70
C VAL A 405 -5.43 -34.83 -10.67
N LYS A 406 -6.05 -34.45 -9.55
CA LYS A 406 -6.54 -33.08 -9.35
C LYS A 406 -5.42 -32.05 -9.39
N ASP A 407 -5.70 -30.88 -9.95
CA ASP A 407 -4.79 -29.74 -10.04
C ASP A 407 -4.20 -29.37 -8.68
N SER A 408 -5.06 -29.31 -7.65
CA SER A 408 -4.67 -29.04 -6.27
C SER A 408 -3.63 -30.03 -5.72
N ALA A 409 -3.75 -31.32 -6.05
CA ALA A 409 -2.80 -32.35 -5.62
C ALA A 409 -1.48 -32.26 -6.40
N LEU A 410 -1.54 -32.04 -7.72
CA LEU A 410 -0.38 -31.80 -8.57
C LEU A 410 0.43 -30.57 -8.12
N MET A 411 -0.26 -29.49 -7.78
CA MET A 411 0.37 -28.27 -7.29
C MET A 411 1.01 -28.43 -5.91
N LEU A 412 0.39 -29.20 -5.00
CA LEU A 412 0.99 -29.52 -3.71
C LEU A 412 2.27 -30.36 -3.89
N GLU A 413 2.25 -31.33 -4.79
CA GLU A 413 3.42 -32.15 -5.14
C GLU A 413 4.55 -31.27 -5.70
N LEU A 414 4.25 -30.39 -6.68
CA LEU A 414 5.24 -29.45 -7.22
C LEU A 414 5.81 -28.55 -6.13
N PHE A 415 4.98 -28.00 -5.25
CA PHE A 415 5.41 -27.15 -4.15
C PHE A 415 6.35 -27.89 -3.17
N GLN A 416 6.04 -29.13 -2.82
CA GLN A 416 6.91 -29.97 -1.99
C GLN A 416 8.26 -30.22 -2.67
N LYS A 417 8.25 -30.56 -3.97
CA LYS A 417 9.49 -30.72 -4.75
C LYS A 417 10.31 -29.43 -4.80
N CYS A 418 9.68 -28.25 -4.89
CA CYS A 418 10.40 -26.97 -4.79
C CYS A 418 11.11 -26.81 -3.44
N ILE A 419 10.44 -27.16 -2.33
CA ILE A 419 11.04 -27.12 -0.98
C ILE A 419 12.22 -28.09 -0.87
N GLU A 420 12.06 -29.33 -1.33
CA GLU A 420 13.13 -30.34 -1.36
C GLU A 420 14.35 -29.85 -2.15
N ASN A 421 14.10 -29.16 -3.25
CA ASN A 421 15.11 -28.51 -4.08
C ASN A 421 15.53 -27.12 -3.56
N LYS A 422 15.15 -26.74 -2.34
CA LYS A 422 15.56 -25.50 -1.65
C LYS A 422 15.18 -24.23 -2.42
N VAL A 423 13.96 -24.18 -2.96
CA VAL A 423 13.33 -23.00 -3.54
C VAL A 423 11.98 -22.78 -2.85
N LEU A 424 11.82 -21.63 -2.20
CA LEU A 424 10.56 -21.24 -1.57
C LEU A 424 9.89 -20.13 -2.40
N MET A 425 8.67 -20.41 -2.84
CA MET A 425 7.74 -19.44 -3.42
C MET A 425 6.41 -19.56 -2.69
N VAL A 426 5.52 -18.59 -2.86
CA VAL A 426 4.21 -18.66 -2.22
C VAL A 426 3.20 -19.26 -3.19
N PRO A 427 2.56 -20.39 -2.86
CA PRO A 427 1.61 -21.01 -3.76
C PRO A 427 0.32 -20.23 -3.88
N GLY A 428 -0.30 -20.27 -5.07
CA GLY A 428 -1.38 -19.36 -5.43
C GLY A 428 -2.62 -19.47 -4.55
N TRP A 429 -2.93 -20.68 -4.07
CA TRP A 429 -4.06 -20.91 -3.17
C TRP A 429 -3.97 -20.15 -1.84
N GLN A 430 -2.77 -19.71 -1.42
CA GLN A 430 -2.59 -18.87 -0.22
C GLN A 430 -3.14 -17.44 -0.39
N PHE A 431 -3.36 -17.00 -1.63
CA PHE A 431 -3.89 -15.69 -1.98
C PHE A 431 -5.35 -15.72 -2.39
N SER A 432 -5.97 -16.91 -2.40
CA SER A 432 -7.33 -17.06 -2.88
C SER A 432 -8.33 -16.47 -1.90
N CYS A 433 -9.30 -15.73 -2.42
CA CYS A 433 -10.45 -15.26 -1.64
C CYS A 433 -11.39 -16.40 -1.20
N LYS A 434 -11.28 -17.62 -1.74
CA LYS A 434 -12.10 -18.76 -1.26
C LYS A 434 -11.30 -19.67 -0.32
N PRO A 435 -11.89 -20.10 0.81
CA PRO A 435 -11.22 -20.93 1.80
C PRO A 435 -11.15 -22.38 1.34
N LYS A 436 -10.19 -22.73 0.48
CA LYS A 436 -9.66 -24.09 0.17
C LYS A 436 -8.72 -24.02 -1.04
N PRO A 437 -7.78 -24.99 -1.20
CA PRO A 437 -7.12 -25.20 -2.49
C PRO A 437 -8.18 -25.40 -3.58
N GLN A 438 -8.19 -24.51 -4.58
CA GLN A 438 -9.11 -24.61 -5.72
C GLN A 438 -8.43 -25.34 -6.88
N ASP A 439 -9.21 -26.14 -7.60
CA ASP A 439 -8.79 -26.71 -8.88
C ASP A 439 -8.85 -25.60 -9.94
N ASP A 440 -7.72 -24.91 -10.12
CA ASP A 440 -7.45 -23.73 -11.00
C ASP A 440 -6.41 -22.78 -10.38
N ALA A 441 -6.00 -23.02 -9.13
CA ALA A 441 -4.97 -22.26 -8.42
C ALA A 441 -3.54 -22.66 -8.84
N ASN A 442 -3.31 -22.92 -10.13
CA ASN A 442 -2.04 -23.41 -10.69
C ASN A 442 -0.98 -22.32 -10.86
N TYR A 443 -0.73 -21.58 -9.78
CA TYR A 443 0.17 -20.44 -9.76
C TYR A 443 1.14 -20.46 -8.59
N LEU A 444 2.31 -19.85 -8.78
CA LEU A 444 3.31 -19.58 -7.74
C LEU A 444 3.71 -18.11 -7.82
N ARG A 445 3.74 -17.41 -6.67
CA ARG A 445 4.30 -16.06 -6.57
C ARG A 445 5.79 -16.12 -6.25
N ALA A 446 6.62 -15.64 -7.17
CA ALA A 446 8.02 -15.34 -6.92
C ALA A 446 8.18 -13.84 -6.59
N THR A 447 9.15 -13.49 -5.72
CA THR A 447 9.51 -12.09 -5.47
C THR A 447 10.96 -11.84 -5.85
N PHE A 448 11.22 -10.65 -6.38
CA PHE A 448 12.57 -10.16 -6.68
C PHE A 448 13.06 -9.10 -5.68
N ALA A 449 12.42 -8.98 -4.51
CA ALA A 449 12.74 -7.95 -3.52
C ALA A 449 13.99 -8.23 -2.67
N TYR A 450 14.10 -9.45 -2.11
CA TYR A 450 15.08 -9.74 -1.05
C TYR A 450 16.36 -10.43 -1.54
N ALA A 451 16.23 -11.43 -2.41
CA ALA A 451 17.35 -12.26 -2.86
C ALA A 451 18.42 -11.43 -3.59
N SER A 452 19.69 -11.84 -3.53
CA SER A 452 20.75 -11.32 -4.42
C SER A 452 20.55 -11.81 -5.86
N PHE A 453 21.24 -11.21 -6.83
CA PHE A 453 21.17 -11.66 -8.22
C PHE A 453 21.64 -13.11 -8.39
N GLU A 454 22.72 -13.50 -7.71
CA GLU A 454 23.24 -14.86 -7.71
C GLU A 454 22.24 -15.86 -7.10
N GLN A 455 21.55 -15.44 -6.03
CA GLN A 455 20.49 -16.24 -5.43
C GLN A 455 19.27 -16.38 -6.36
N MET A 456 18.93 -15.33 -7.13
CA MET A 456 17.86 -15.38 -8.13
C MET A 456 18.21 -16.35 -9.27
N ASP A 457 19.45 -16.33 -9.75
CA ASP A 457 19.94 -17.25 -10.79
C ASP A 457 19.85 -18.70 -10.31
N GLU A 458 20.41 -18.99 -9.13
CA GLU A 458 20.40 -20.33 -8.57
C GLU A 458 18.98 -20.82 -8.25
N ALA A 459 18.12 -19.94 -7.71
CA ALA A 459 16.72 -20.27 -7.46
C ALA A 459 15.95 -20.57 -8.76
N SER A 460 16.19 -19.78 -9.82
CA SER A 460 15.57 -19.99 -11.13
C SER A 460 16.05 -21.30 -11.78
N ALA A 461 17.34 -21.62 -11.67
CA ALA A 461 17.92 -22.86 -12.17
C ALA A 461 17.36 -24.10 -11.45
N ARG A 462 17.27 -24.05 -10.11
CA ARG A 462 16.65 -25.10 -9.29
C ARG A 462 15.18 -25.27 -9.62
N PHE A 463 14.44 -24.17 -9.75
CA PHE A 463 13.03 -24.20 -10.09
C PHE A 463 12.79 -24.78 -11.48
N GLY A 464 13.55 -24.35 -12.50
CA GLY A 464 13.46 -24.89 -13.86
C GLY A 464 13.71 -26.40 -13.93
N ARG A 465 14.74 -26.90 -13.24
CA ARG A 465 14.99 -28.35 -13.11
C ARG A 465 13.83 -29.06 -12.42
N THR A 466 13.29 -28.49 -11.34
CA THR A 466 12.17 -29.05 -10.57
C THR A 466 10.92 -29.18 -11.44
N VAL A 467 10.57 -28.11 -12.17
CA VAL A 467 9.43 -28.11 -13.12
C VAL A 467 9.67 -29.14 -14.22
N GLY A 468 10.86 -29.17 -14.83
CA GLY A 468 11.19 -30.15 -15.87
C GLY A 468 11.02 -31.60 -15.40
N GLN A 469 11.50 -31.92 -14.20
CA GLN A 469 11.34 -33.24 -13.58
C GLN A 469 9.88 -33.56 -13.24
N PHE A 470 9.14 -32.57 -12.70
CA PHE A 470 7.72 -32.72 -12.36
C PHE A 470 6.89 -33.11 -13.58
N PHE A 471 7.09 -32.46 -14.73
CA PHE A 471 6.39 -32.79 -15.97
C PHE A 471 6.89 -34.07 -16.67
N SER A 472 8.01 -34.65 -16.22
CA SER A 472 8.58 -35.89 -16.77
C SER A 472 8.21 -37.14 -15.96
N ALA A 473 7.53 -36.96 -14.83
CA ALA A 473 7.06 -38.01 -13.93
C ALA A 473 5.62 -38.43 -14.22
#